data_AF-A0A544YCR9-F1
#
_entry.id   AF-A0A544YCR9-F1
#
_cell.length_a   1.000
_cell.length_b   1.000
_cell.length_c   1.000
_cell.angle_alpha   90.00
_cell.angle_beta   90.00
_cell.angle_gamma   90.00
#
_symmetry.space_group_name_H-M   'P 1'
#
loop_
_entity.id
_entity.type
_entity.pdbx_description
1 polymer ?
#
loop_
_entity_poly.entity_id
_entity_poly.type
_entity_poly.pdbx_seq_one_letter_code
_entity_poly.pdbx_strand_id
1 'polypeptide(L)'
;MVVRHEMVAGEPLAAFDAAGGRTLGAFLRALHATGPAQAVRHGAPSAREAPALDLAWALHGAPPVFARAVAAEYGAAPDLVERALLWHRLGPWHEVTYGLDTGGPDTVRSGLEGVLARLPAGTCETA
;
A
#
# COMPACT_ATOMS: atom_id res chain seq x y z
N MET A 1 -0.24 5.54 8.68
CA MET A 1 0.62 5.18 7.54
C MET A 1 1.98 4.79 8.11
N VAL A 2 2.30 3.50 8.17
CA VAL A 2 3.62 3.03 8.62
C VAL A 2 4.37 2.57 7.39
N VAL A 3 5.50 3.20 7.13
CA VAL A 3 6.33 2.86 5.99
C VAL A 3 7.17 1.64 6.38
N ARG A 4 7.01 0.53 5.65
CA ARG A 4 7.72 -0.76 5.87
C ARG A 4 9.15 -0.75 5.34
N HIS A 5 9.83 0.39 5.40
CA HIS A 5 11.26 0.38 5.15
C HIS A 5 11.95 -0.15 6.40
N GLU A 6 12.81 -1.15 6.21
CA GLU A 6 13.84 -1.53 7.17
C GLU A 6 14.39 -0.24 7.80
N MET A 7 14.42 -0.20 9.14
CA MET A 7 14.91 0.98 9.83
C MET A 7 16.38 1.15 9.46
N VAL A 8 16.67 2.09 8.56
CA VAL A 8 18.04 2.44 8.22
C VAL A 8 18.56 3.31 9.35
N ALA A 9 19.37 2.71 10.23
CA ALA A 9 20.09 3.46 11.25
C ALA A 9 20.93 4.54 10.56
N GLY A 10 20.69 5.79 10.93
CA GLY A 10 21.38 6.93 10.36
C GLY A 10 21.30 8.13 11.29
N GLU A 11 22.35 8.94 11.29
CA GLU A 11 22.37 10.19 12.02
C GLU A 11 21.79 11.31 11.13
N PRO A 12 21.06 12.28 11.71
CA PRO A 12 20.69 13.49 11.00
C PRO A 12 21.93 14.16 10.41
N LEU A 13 21.80 14.75 9.22
CA LEU A 13 22.86 15.55 8.63
C LEU A 13 23.23 16.70 9.57
N ALA A 14 24.43 16.64 10.17
CA ALA A 14 24.96 17.68 11.04
C ALA A 14 25.45 18.92 10.25
N ALA A 15 25.77 18.75 8.96
CA ALA A 15 26.17 19.82 8.06
C ALA A 15 25.75 19.51 6.61
N PHE A 16 25.36 20.54 5.86
CA PHE A 16 25.02 20.48 4.44
C PHE A 16 26.24 20.84 3.58
N ASP A 17 27.25 19.98 3.57
CA ASP A 17 28.48 20.21 2.83
C ASP A 17 28.42 19.68 1.39
N ALA A 18 29.49 19.98 0.63
CA ALA A 18 29.59 19.56 -0.76
C ALA A 18 29.66 18.04 -0.95
N ALA A 19 30.12 17.28 0.04
CA ALA A 19 30.16 15.81 -0.05
C ALA A 19 28.77 15.22 0.11
N GLY A 20 28.00 15.67 1.11
CA GLY A 20 26.59 15.32 1.28
C GLY A 20 25.75 15.65 0.04
N GLY A 21 25.97 16.84 -0.53
CA GLY A 21 25.32 17.25 -1.79
C GLY A 21 25.62 16.31 -2.97
N ARG A 22 26.87 15.83 -3.10
CA ARG A 22 27.24 14.86 -4.15
C ARG A 22 26.59 13.49 -3.94
N THR A 23 26.56 12.98 -2.71
CA THR A 23 25.93 11.70 -2.37
C THR A 23 24.42 11.74 -2.64
N LEU A 24 23.74 12.79 -2.18
CA LEU A 24 22.32 12.98 -2.46
C LEU A 24 22.05 13.10 -3.97
N GLY A 25 22.87 13.86 -4.69
CA GLY A 25 22.75 13.99 -6.15
C GLY A 25 22.94 12.67 -6.90
N ALA A 26 23.86 11.81 -6.47
CA ALA A 26 24.05 10.47 -7.03
C ALA A 26 22.85 9.56 -6.75
N PHE A 27 22.33 9.58 -5.52
CA PHE A 27 21.12 8.85 -5.14
C PHE A 27 19.91 9.26 -5.98
N LEU A 28 19.63 10.56 -6.09
CA LEU A 28 18.50 11.07 -6.87
C LEU A 28 18.62 10.72 -8.35
N ARG A 29 19.84 10.77 -8.91
CA ARG A 29 20.08 10.34 -10.29
C ARG A 29 19.76 8.86 -10.49
N ALA A 30 20.19 7.99 -9.57
CA ALA A 30 19.90 6.56 -9.63
C ALA A 30 18.40 6.27 -9.45
N LEU A 31 17.75 6.99 -8.54
CA LEU A 31 16.30 6.91 -8.31
C LEU A 31 15.53 7.27 -9.59
N HIS A 32 15.84 8.41 -10.21
CA HIS A 32 15.17 8.84 -11.44
C HIS A 32 15.52 8.00 -12.67
N ALA A 33 16.68 7.32 -12.68
CA ALA A 33 17.04 6.39 -13.74
C ALA A 33 16.32 5.03 -13.62
N THR A 34 15.76 4.71 -12.44
CA THR A 34 15.03 3.46 -12.22
C THR A 34 13.69 3.52 -12.96
N GLY A 35 13.60 2.81 -14.08
CA GLY A 35 12.35 2.74 -14.85
C GLY A 35 11.24 1.97 -14.11
N PRO A 36 9.95 2.20 -14.42
CA PRO A 36 8.82 1.54 -13.74
C PRO A 36 8.91 0.01 -13.74
N ALA A 37 9.40 -0.60 -14.82
CA ALA A 37 9.59 -2.05 -14.90
C ALA A 37 10.64 -2.57 -13.89
N GLN A 38 11.68 -1.78 -13.61
CA GLN A 38 12.66 -2.14 -12.60
C GLN A 38 12.11 -1.98 -11.20
N ALA A 39 11.35 -0.91 -10.93
CA ALA A 39 10.66 -0.73 -9.64
C ALA A 39 9.74 -1.91 -9.33
N VAL A 40 8.97 -2.40 -10.31
CA VAL A 40 8.12 -3.59 -10.16
C VAL A 40 8.92 -4.85 -9.84
N ARG A 41 10.08 -5.06 -10.48
CA ARG A 41 10.96 -6.19 -10.15
C ARG A 41 11.49 -6.16 -8.71
N HIS A 42 11.55 -4.98 -8.11
CA HIS A 42 11.95 -4.79 -6.72
C HIS A 42 10.76 -4.69 -5.73
N GLY A 43 9.54 -5.06 -6.17
CA GLY A 43 8.37 -5.20 -5.31
C GLY A 43 7.44 -3.98 -5.27
N ALA A 44 7.68 -2.94 -6.08
CA ALA A 44 6.71 -1.86 -6.24
C ALA A 44 5.44 -2.36 -6.95
N PRO A 45 4.24 -1.83 -6.63
CA PRO A 45 3.05 -2.10 -7.42
C PRO A 45 3.26 -1.71 -8.88
N SER A 46 2.74 -2.52 -9.80
CA SER A 46 2.75 -2.17 -11.22
C SER A 46 1.87 -0.97 -11.50
N ALA A 47 2.06 -0.30 -12.64
CA ALA A 47 1.18 0.78 -13.09
C ALA A 47 -0.30 0.36 -13.20
N ARG A 48 -0.57 -0.95 -13.36
CA ARG A 48 -1.92 -1.52 -13.35
C ARG A 48 -2.51 -1.67 -11.94
N GLU A 49 -1.66 -1.98 -10.95
CA GLU A 49 -2.07 -2.27 -9.57
C GLU A 49 -2.05 -1.03 -8.67
N ALA A 50 -1.16 -0.06 -8.93
CA ALA A 50 -1.07 1.16 -8.13
C ALA A 50 -2.42 1.91 -8.02
N PRO A 51 -3.16 2.17 -9.12
CA PRO A 51 -4.49 2.76 -9.03
C PRO A 51 -5.48 1.94 -8.21
N ALA A 52 -5.42 0.60 -8.28
CA ALA A 52 -6.33 -0.26 -7.55
C ALA A 52 -6.10 -0.16 -6.03
N LEU A 53 -4.84 -0.11 -5.61
CA LEU A 53 -4.45 0.11 -4.23
C LEU A 53 -4.88 1.51 -3.76
N ASP A 54 -4.58 2.54 -4.53
CA ASP A 54 -4.87 3.94 -4.18
C ASP A 54 -6.38 4.21 -4.05
N LEU A 55 -7.19 3.59 -4.90
CA LEU A 55 -8.65 3.78 -4.92
C LEU A 55 -9.42 2.82 -4.01
N ALA A 56 -8.76 1.81 -3.42
CA ALA A 56 -9.40 0.76 -2.64
C ALA A 56 -10.36 1.30 -1.56
N TRP A 57 -9.90 2.25 -0.74
CA TRP A 57 -10.75 2.85 0.29
C TRP A 57 -11.79 3.80 -0.30
N ALA A 58 -11.42 4.64 -1.28
CA ALA A 58 -12.31 5.62 -1.86
C ALA A 58 -13.54 4.98 -2.53
N LEU A 59 -13.36 3.80 -3.15
CA LEU A 59 -14.42 3.09 -3.84
C LEU A 59 -15.26 2.19 -2.92
N HIS A 60 -14.66 1.61 -1.87
CA HIS A 60 -15.30 0.54 -1.09
C HIS A 60 -15.44 0.80 0.41
N GLY A 61 -14.73 1.79 0.94
CA GLY A 61 -14.79 2.20 2.36
C GLY A 61 -15.46 3.56 2.60
N ALA A 62 -15.47 4.45 1.60
CA ALA A 62 -16.09 5.76 1.69
C ALA A 62 -17.63 5.70 1.50
N PRO A 63 -18.38 6.75 1.91
CA PRO A 63 -19.81 6.83 1.65
C PRO A 63 -20.16 6.67 0.16
N PRO A 64 -21.29 6.04 -0.21
CA PRO A 64 -21.60 5.72 -1.61
C PRO A 64 -21.62 6.91 -2.57
N VAL A 65 -22.00 8.11 -2.10
CA VAL A 65 -21.98 9.34 -2.91
C VAL A 65 -20.56 9.75 -3.28
N PHE A 66 -19.61 9.59 -2.36
CA PHE A 66 -18.20 9.88 -2.57
C PHE A 66 -17.58 8.85 -3.52
N ALA A 67 -17.83 7.56 -3.29
CA ALA A 67 -17.33 6.49 -4.13
C ALA A 67 -17.77 6.65 -5.59
N ARG A 68 -19.04 7.00 -5.84
CA ARG A 68 -19.55 7.27 -7.20
C ARG A 68 -18.90 8.49 -7.84
N ALA A 69 -18.70 9.58 -7.09
CA ALA A 69 -18.05 10.77 -7.61
C ALA A 69 -16.59 10.51 -8.00
N VAL A 70 -15.84 9.81 -7.14
CA VAL A 70 -14.46 9.39 -7.42
C VAL A 70 -14.40 8.48 -8.64
N ALA A 71 -15.26 7.46 -8.72
CA ALA A 71 -15.29 6.54 -9.84
C ALA A 71 -15.58 7.26 -11.18
N ALA A 72 -16.50 8.21 -11.18
CA ALA A 72 -16.88 8.97 -12.37
C ALA A 72 -15.76 9.90 -12.83
N GLU A 73 -15.19 10.71 -11.93
CA GLU A 73 -14.14 11.68 -12.27
C GLU A 73 -12.83 10.98 -12.67
N TYR A 74 -12.46 9.89 -11.98
CA TYR A 74 -11.27 9.13 -12.30
C TYR A 74 -11.42 8.31 -13.60
N GLY A 75 -12.67 8.05 -14.04
CA GLY A 75 -12.94 7.12 -15.14
C GLY A 75 -12.61 5.67 -14.77
N ALA A 76 -12.98 5.24 -13.55
CA ALA A 76 -12.65 3.93 -13.03
C ALA A 76 -13.36 2.81 -13.82
N ALA A 77 -12.60 2.10 -14.65
CA ALA A 77 -13.09 0.96 -15.41
C ALA A 77 -13.51 -0.21 -14.48
N PRO A 78 -14.45 -1.08 -14.89
CA PRO A 78 -14.95 -2.18 -14.05
C PRO A 78 -13.85 -3.09 -13.51
N ASP A 79 -12.84 -3.40 -14.32
CA ASP A 79 -11.71 -4.25 -13.93
C ASP A 79 -10.85 -3.60 -12.82
N LEU A 80 -10.72 -2.27 -12.83
CA LEU A 80 -10.05 -1.51 -11.77
C LEU A 80 -10.86 -1.54 -10.48
N VAL A 81 -12.18 -1.37 -10.57
CA VAL A 81 -13.09 -1.42 -9.41
C VAL A 81 -13.02 -2.79 -8.72
N GLU A 82 -12.98 -3.87 -9.49
CA GLU A 82 -12.84 -5.24 -8.98
C GLU A 82 -11.50 -5.46 -8.26
N ARG A 83 -10.38 -5.01 -8.85
CA ARG A 83 -9.07 -5.10 -8.18
C ARG A 83 -9.00 -4.25 -6.92
N ALA A 84 -9.56 -3.04 -6.96
CA ALA A 84 -9.64 -2.16 -5.81
C ALA A 84 -10.44 -2.79 -4.66
N LEU A 85 -11.46 -3.62 -4.97
CA LEU A 85 -12.19 -4.38 -3.97
C LEU A 85 -11.30 -5.42 -3.28
N LEU A 86 -10.44 -6.12 -4.03
CA LEU A 86 -9.48 -7.08 -3.45
C LEU A 86 -8.53 -6.37 -2.49
N TRP A 87 -7.96 -5.24 -2.90
CA TRP A 87 -7.10 -4.42 -2.03
C TRP A 87 -7.84 -3.89 -0.80
N HIS A 88 -9.11 -3.49 -0.93
CA HIS A 88 -9.92 -3.04 0.21
C HIS A 88 -10.17 -4.17 1.21
N ARG A 89 -10.47 -5.38 0.72
CA ARG A 89 -10.68 -6.56 1.57
C ARG A 89 -9.42 -6.97 2.32
N LEU A 90 -8.26 -6.88 1.68
CA LEU A 90 -6.97 -7.24 2.26
C LEU A 90 -6.33 -6.11 3.08
N GLY A 91 -6.82 -4.87 2.98
CA GLY A 91 -6.29 -3.70 3.70
C GLY A 91 -6.01 -3.93 5.19
N PRO A 92 -6.93 -4.57 5.96
CA PRO A 92 -6.70 -4.85 7.38
C PRO A 92 -5.53 -5.81 7.67
N TRP A 93 -5.03 -6.55 6.69
CA TRP A 93 -3.81 -7.36 6.82
C TRP A 93 -2.58 -6.51 7.18
N HIS A 94 -2.58 -5.22 6.82
CA HIS A 94 -1.57 -4.28 7.30
C HIS A 94 -1.50 -4.25 8.83
N GLU A 95 -2.64 -4.14 9.52
CA GLU A 95 -2.69 -4.13 10.99
C GLU A 95 -2.19 -5.44 11.59
N VAL A 96 -2.50 -6.58 10.96
CA VAL A 96 -1.98 -7.90 11.36
C VAL A 96 -0.44 -7.92 11.34
N THR A 97 0.15 -7.63 10.18
CA THR A 97 1.61 -7.64 10.03
C THR A 97 2.28 -6.59 10.92
N TYR A 98 1.71 -5.39 11.02
CA TYR A 98 2.23 -4.32 11.86
C TYR A 98 2.20 -4.71 13.34
N GLY A 99 1.09 -5.26 13.83
CA GLY A 99 0.97 -5.71 15.21
C GLY A 99 1.93 -6.85 15.55
N LEU A 100 2.22 -7.76 14.61
CA LEU A 100 3.24 -8.80 14.79
C LEU A 100 4.65 -8.19 14.89
N ASP A 101 5.00 -7.26 14.00
CA ASP A 101 6.32 -6.62 13.96
C ASP A 101 6.58 -5.74 15.20
N THR A 102 5.54 -5.11 15.75
CA THR A 102 5.66 -4.21 16.91
C THR A 102 5.24 -4.84 18.25
N GLY A 103 4.89 -6.13 18.28
CA GLY A 103 4.42 -6.81 19.50
C GLY A 103 3.09 -6.28 20.06
N GLY A 104 2.18 -5.81 19.20
CA GLY A 104 0.87 -5.25 19.55
C GLY A 104 -0.29 -6.24 19.32
N PRO A 105 -0.65 -7.09 20.30
CA PRO A 105 -1.65 -8.16 20.11
C PRO A 105 -3.06 -7.65 19.80
N ASP A 106 -3.45 -6.48 20.32
CA ASP A 106 -4.76 -5.90 20.02
C ASP A 106 -4.84 -5.36 18.59
N THR A 107 -3.73 -4.85 18.05
CA THR A 107 -3.64 -4.44 16.63
C THR A 107 -3.70 -5.65 15.71
N VAL A 108 -3.09 -6.78 16.10
CA VAL A 108 -3.24 -8.05 15.38
C VAL A 108 -4.70 -8.49 15.35
N ARG A 109 -5.38 -8.45 16.50
CA ARG A 109 -6.79 -8.85 16.61
C ARG A 109 -7.71 -7.99 15.75
N SER A 110 -7.57 -6.66 15.84
CA SER A 110 -8.30 -5.70 15.00
C SER A 110 -8.11 -5.99 13.51
N GLY A 111 -6.87 -6.22 13.08
CA GLY A 111 -6.56 -6.57 11.70
C GLY A 111 -7.23 -7.87 11.24
N LEU A 112 -7.18 -8.93 12.06
CA LEU A 112 -7.80 -10.22 11.75
C LEU A 112 -9.32 -10.11 11.67
N GLU A 113 -9.97 -9.45 12.63
CA GLU A 113 -11.40 -9.16 12.59
C GLU A 113 -11.77 -8.38 11.33
N GLY A 114 -10.96 -7.40 10.97
CA GLY A 114 -11.14 -6.60 9.77
C GLY A 114 -11.04 -7.43 8.47
N VAL A 115 -10.11 -8.37 8.38
CA VAL A 115 -9.98 -9.27 7.22
C VAL A 115 -11.18 -10.21 7.15
N LEU A 116 -11.53 -10.86 8.27
CA LEU A 116 -12.63 -11.82 8.34
C LEU A 116 -13.98 -11.17 8.00
N ALA A 117 -14.21 -9.93 8.43
CA ALA A 117 -15.43 -9.19 8.12
C ALA A 117 -15.57 -8.84 6.63
N ARG A 118 -14.48 -8.85 5.86
CA ARG A 118 -14.43 -8.39 4.47
C ARG A 118 -14.25 -9.51 3.45
N LEU A 119 -13.71 -10.66 3.87
CA LEU A 119 -13.63 -11.85 3.03
C LEU A 119 -15.00 -12.54 2.95
N PRO A 120 -15.42 -12.99 1.75
CA PRO A 120 -16.61 -13.81 1.65
C PRO A 120 -16.41 -15.11 2.44
N ALA A 121 -17.46 -15.59 3.11
CA ALA A 121 -17.42 -16.92 3.72
C ALA A 121 -17.10 -17.94 2.63
N GLY A 122 -15.94 -18.57 2.72
CA GLY A 122 -15.60 -19.68 1.83
C GLY A 122 -16.60 -20.80 2.06
N THR A 123 -17.25 -21.29 1.02
CA THR A 123 -17.90 -22.59 1.06
C THR A 123 -16.80 -23.62 1.29
N CYS A 124 -16.69 -24.09 2.53
CA CYS A 124 -15.92 -25.28 2.82
C CYS A 124 -16.72 -26.45 2.24
N GLU A 125 -16.47 -26.81 0.99
CA GLU A 125 -16.92 -28.10 0.45
C GLU A 125 -16.11 -29.17 1.19
N THR A 126 -16.70 -29.74 2.23
CA THR A 126 -16.28 -31.02 2.80
C THR A 126 -16.36 -32.08 1.72
N ALA A 127 -15.21 -32.51 1.22
CA ALA A 127 -15.03 -33.75 0.47
C ALA A 127 -15.13 -34.96 1.40
#